data_AF-A0AAX3T5L2-F1
#
_entry.id   AF-A0AAX3T5L2-F1
#
_cell.length_a   1.000
_cell.length_b   1.000
_cell.length_c   1.000
_cell.angle_alpha   90.00
_cell.angle_beta   90.00
_cell.angle_gamma   90.00
#
_symmetry.space_group_name_H-M   'P 1'
#
loop_
_entity.id
_entity.type
_entity.pdbx_description
1 polymer ?
#
loop_
_entity_poly.entity_id
_entity_poly.type
_entity_poly.pdbx_seq_one_letter_code
_entity_poly.pdbx_strand_id
1 'polypeptide(L)'
;MYQRVRDAGPVVWLPRYRVLAIGRFDDVRMALRDDSSFRSGRGVAANPVANTLGHYTTLASDDDTHMTRRMILMQSLTSRAIRPSLPTLEREAAAVVDRLLARESFDGIADFATRLPVQAVAELVG
;
A
#
# COMPACT_ATOMS: atom_id res chain seq x y z
N MET A 1 -15.15 16.76 -1.84
CA MET A 1 -13.98 17.16 -1.02
C MET A 1 -12.68 17.20 -1.82
N TYR A 2 -12.22 16.08 -2.41
CA TYR A 2 -10.93 16.03 -3.14
C TYR A 2 -10.81 17.02 -4.31
N GLN A 3 -11.89 17.27 -5.05
CA GLN A 3 -11.89 18.28 -6.12
C GLN A 3 -11.54 19.67 -5.59
N ARG A 4 -12.10 20.08 -4.44
CA ARG A 4 -11.76 21.37 -3.81
C ARG A 4 -10.28 21.48 -3.43
N VAL A 5 -9.67 20.38 -2.99
CA VAL A 5 -8.23 20.33 -2.69
C VAL A 5 -7.41 20.52 -3.96
N ARG A 6 -7.78 19.86 -5.06
CA ARG A 6 -7.12 20.01 -6.36
C ARG A 6 -7.29 21.41 -6.93
N ASP A 7 -8.47 22.01 -6.81
CA ASP A 7 -8.76 23.30 -7.42
C ASP A 7 -8.09 24.45 -6.67
N ALA A 8 -7.90 24.32 -5.35
CA ALA A 8 -7.31 25.35 -4.50
C ALA A 8 -5.81 25.62 -4.77
N GLY A 9 -5.09 24.68 -5.38
CA GLY A 9 -3.68 24.87 -5.74
C GLY A 9 -2.88 23.57 -5.75
N PRO A 10 -1.56 23.65 -6.04
CA PRO A 10 -0.67 22.49 -6.02
C PRO A 10 -0.46 21.95 -4.59
N VAL A 11 -0.39 22.84 -3.59
CA VAL A 11 -0.25 22.50 -2.18
C VAL A 11 -1.29 23.29 -1.38
N VAL A 12 -1.98 22.62 -0.45
CA VAL A 12 -2.95 23.26 0.44
C VAL A 12 -2.63 22.98 1.90
N TRP A 13 -2.90 23.94 2.77
CA TRP A 13 -2.82 23.75 4.21
C TRP A 13 -4.14 23.21 4.76
N LEU A 14 -4.08 22.13 5.54
CA LEU A 14 -5.22 21.55 6.25
C LEU A 14 -5.17 21.93 7.75
N PRO A 15 -5.81 23.04 8.17
CA PRO A 15 -5.61 23.60 9.51
C PRO A 15 -6.03 22.66 10.64
N ARG A 16 -7.09 21.86 10.43
CA ARG A 16 -7.57 20.87 11.42
C ARG A 16 -6.50 19.84 11.78
N TYR A 17 -5.69 19.43 10.81
CA TYR A 17 -4.70 18.37 10.96
C TYR A 17 -3.27 18.92 11.09
N ARG A 18 -3.10 20.22 10.81
CA ARG A 18 -1.80 20.89 10.77
C ARG A 18 -0.82 20.22 9.80
N VAL A 19 -1.32 19.84 8.63
CA VAL A 19 -0.51 19.22 7.56
C VAL A 19 -0.72 19.94 6.22
N LEU A 20 0.29 19.84 5.36
CA LEU A 20 0.16 20.16 3.94
C LEU A 20 -0.44 18.95 3.20
N ALA A 21 -1.24 19.23 2.19
CA ALA A 21 -1.81 18.21 1.31
C ALA A 21 -1.56 18.56 -0.15
N ILE A 22 -1.25 17.52 -0.94
CA ILE A 22 -1.06 17.58 -2.39
C ILE A 22 -2.14 16.70 -3.00
N GLY A 23 -2.95 17.26 -3.91
CA GLY A 23 -4.12 16.56 -4.46
C GLY A 23 -4.08 16.33 -5.96
N ARG A 24 -3.27 17.10 -6.71
CA ARG A 24 -3.18 16.98 -8.17
C ARG A 24 -2.21 15.87 -8.52
N PHE A 25 -2.52 15.12 -9.57
CA PHE A 25 -1.74 13.95 -9.96
C PHE A 25 -0.26 14.28 -10.21
N ASP A 26 0.03 15.32 -11.00
CA ASP A 26 1.41 15.68 -11.35
C ASP A 26 2.21 16.13 -10.12
N ASP A 27 1.59 16.90 -9.22
CA ASP A 27 2.24 17.37 -7.99
C ASP A 27 2.52 16.19 -7.03
N VAL A 28 1.58 15.26 -6.88
CA VAL A 28 1.79 14.04 -6.06
C VAL A 28 2.90 13.19 -6.67
N ARG A 29 2.88 12.99 -7.99
CA ARG A 29 3.90 12.20 -8.69
C ARG A 29 5.29 12.81 -8.56
N MET A 30 5.39 14.14 -8.63
CA MET A 30 6.64 14.87 -8.44
C MET A 30 7.16 14.70 -7.02
N ALA A 31 6.32 14.91 -6.00
CA ALA A 31 6.69 14.70 -4.60
C ALA A 31 7.13 13.26 -4.31
N LEU A 32 6.42 12.25 -4.85
CA LEU A 32 6.77 10.83 -4.70
C LEU A 32 8.08 10.43 -5.41
N ARG A 33 8.57 11.25 -6.35
CA ARG A 33 9.82 11.02 -7.08
C ARG A 33 11.01 11.78 -6.49
N ASP A 34 10.77 12.74 -5.61
CA ASP A 34 11.80 13.52 -4.94
C ASP A 34 11.94 13.05 -3.49
N ASP A 35 12.52 11.87 -3.32
CA ASP A 35 12.84 11.27 -2.01
C ASP A 35 14.00 12.00 -1.30
N SER A 36 14.63 12.96 -1.96
CA SER A 36 15.64 13.84 -1.34
C SER A 36 14.99 14.96 -0.53
N SER A 37 13.90 15.56 -1.03
CA SER A 37 13.12 16.58 -0.31
C SER A 37 12.01 15.98 0.56
N PHE A 38 11.32 14.95 0.07
CA PHE A 38 10.16 14.33 0.73
C PHE A 38 10.56 13.03 1.44
N ARG A 39 11.21 13.20 2.60
CA ARG A 39 11.76 12.11 3.42
C ARG A 39 10.69 11.25 4.09
N SER A 40 10.89 9.94 4.10
CA SER A 40 10.01 8.95 4.73
C SER A 40 10.56 8.42 6.06
N GLY A 41 11.87 8.54 6.30
CA GLY A 41 12.55 8.04 7.50
C GLY A 41 12.11 8.67 8.82
N ARG A 42 11.36 9.79 8.77
CA ARG A 42 10.74 10.43 9.96
C ARG A 42 9.26 10.09 10.14
N GLY A 43 8.76 9.15 9.35
CA GLY A 43 7.36 8.73 9.36
C GLY A 43 6.59 9.17 8.12
N VAL A 44 5.63 8.34 7.72
CA VAL A 44 4.82 8.51 6.50
C VAL A 44 3.32 8.73 6.81
N ALA A 45 2.94 8.69 8.09
CA ALA A 45 1.58 8.89 8.53
C ALA A 45 1.37 10.32 9.08
N ALA A 46 0.12 10.78 9.01
CA ALA A 46 -0.31 12.01 9.70
C ALA A 46 -0.52 11.81 11.21
N ASN A 47 -0.17 10.63 11.76
CA ASN A 47 -0.33 10.27 13.16
C ASN A 47 1.05 9.95 13.79
N PRO A 48 1.48 10.70 14.83
CA PRO A 48 2.75 10.47 15.51
C PRO A 48 2.91 9.05 16.08
N VAL A 49 1.84 8.47 16.66
CA VAL A 49 1.89 7.12 17.25
C VAL A 49 2.18 6.07 16.18
N ALA A 50 1.54 6.20 15.01
CA ALA A 50 1.78 5.30 13.88
C ALA A 50 3.23 5.44 13.36
N ASN A 51 3.76 6.66 13.33
CA ASN A 51 5.15 6.91 12.91
C ASN A 51 6.15 6.29 13.89
N THR A 52 5.88 6.33 15.20
CA THR A 52 6.72 5.65 16.21
C THR A 52 6.73 4.13 16.03
N LEU A 53 5.56 3.52 15.82
CA LEU A 53 5.45 2.07 15.61
C LEU A 53 6.08 1.60 14.28
N GLY A 54 6.08 2.47 13.26
CA GLY A 54 6.56 2.14 11.90
C GLY A 54 8.04 2.45 11.63
N HIS A 55 8.77 3.07 12.56
CA HIS A 55 10.09 3.70 12.34
C HIS A 55 11.22 2.76 11.87
N TYR A 56 11.03 1.44 11.94
CA TYR A 56 12.04 0.45 11.54
C TYR A 56 11.67 -0.34 10.27
N THR A 57 10.57 0.01 9.63
CA THR A 57 10.14 -0.63 8.39
C THR A 57 10.94 -0.16 7.19
N THR A 58 10.89 -0.90 6.07
CA THR A 58 11.38 -0.41 4.78
C THR A 58 10.64 0.86 4.37
N LEU A 59 9.33 0.95 4.62
CA LEU A 59 8.50 2.10 4.27
C LEU A 59 8.93 3.40 4.98
N ALA A 60 9.35 3.32 6.24
CA ALA A 60 9.84 4.47 7.01
C ALA A 60 11.38 4.47 7.10
N SER A 61 12.05 4.43 5.94
CA SER A 61 13.50 4.57 5.85
C SER A 61 13.89 5.32 4.59
N ASP A 62 15.10 5.88 4.58
CA ASP A 62 15.63 6.63 3.44
C ASP A 62 17.07 6.18 3.09
N ASP A 63 17.59 6.67 1.96
CA ASP A 63 18.98 6.50 1.47
C ASP A 63 19.47 5.04 1.51
N ASP A 64 20.72 4.81 1.92
CA ASP A 64 21.36 3.49 2.00
C ASP A 64 20.57 2.52 2.86
N THR A 65 19.96 3.00 3.96
CA THR A 65 19.13 2.14 4.82
C THR A 65 17.91 1.63 4.06
N HIS A 66 17.23 2.50 3.31
CA HIS A 66 16.11 2.09 2.45
C HIS A 66 16.58 1.15 1.36
N MET A 67 17.71 1.43 0.69
CA MET A 67 18.26 0.58 -0.37
C MET A 67 18.55 -0.83 0.13
N THR A 68 19.24 -0.98 1.26
CA THR A 68 19.56 -2.29 1.83
C THR A 68 18.28 -3.06 2.21
N ARG A 69 17.35 -2.41 2.93
CA ARG A 69 16.09 -3.06 3.35
C ARG A 69 15.23 -3.47 2.15
N ARG A 70 15.11 -2.57 1.16
CA ARG A 70 14.36 -2.83 -0.08
C ARG A 70 14.97 -3.98 -0.86
N MET A 71 16.30 -4.06 -0.96
CA MET A 71 16.97 -5.14 -1.68
C MET A 71 16.59 -6.51 -1.11
N ILE A 72 16.62 -6.66 0.22
CA ILE A 72 16.24 -7.91 0.90
C ILE A 72 14.75 -8.20 0.69
N LEU A 73 13.88 -7.22 0.98
CA LEU A 73 12.42 -7.39 0.85
C LEU A 73 12.00 -7.78 -0.57
N MET A 74 12.61 -7.18 -1.59
CA MET A 74 12.22 -7.40 -2.98
C MET A 74 12.56 -8.81 -3.48
N GLN A 75 13.46 -9.56 -2.83
CA GLN A 75 13.81 -10.92 -3.24
C GLN A 75 12.58 -11.84 -3.29
N SER A 76 11.73 -11.78 -2.27
CA SER A 76 10.49 -12.56 -2.17
C SER A 76 9.34 -11.98 -3.01
N LEU A 77 9.46 -10.74 -3.48
CA LEU A 77 8.40 -10.04 -4.23
C LEU A 77 8.68 -9.93 -5.73
N THR A 78 9.77 -10.52 -6.22
CA THR A 78 10.04 -10.55 -7.66
C THR A 78 9.01 -11.41 -8.40
N SER A 79 8.76 -11.11 -9.67
CA SER A 79 7.90 -11.97 -10.50
C SER A 79 8.36 -13.43 -10.52
N ARG A 80 9.68 -13.67 -10.45
CA ARG A 80 10.23 -15.03 -10.38
C ARG A 80 9.88 -15.74 -9.07
N ALA A 81 9.94 -15.03 -7.95
CA ALA A 81 9.61 -15.58 -6.63
C ALA A 81 8.10 -15.85 -6.47
N ILE A 82 7.25 -14.99 -7.04
CA ILE A 82 5.78 -15.10 -6.92
C ILE A 82 5.18 -16.14 -7.89
N ARG A 83 5.78 -16.32 -9.08
CA ARG A 83 5.27 -17.21 -10.14
C ARG A 83 4.84 -18.60 -9.67
N PRO A 84 5.61 -19.31 -8.81
CA PRO A 84 5.22 -20.64 -8.30
C PRO A 84 3.90 -20.65 -7.51
N SER A 85 3.54 -19.53 -6.86
CA SER A 85 2.32 -19.40 -6.07
C SER A 85 1.07 -19.11 -6.92
N LEU A 86 1.25 -18.63 -8.17
CA LEU A 86 0.13 -18.25 -9.04
C LEU A 86 -0.91 -19.37 -9.23
N PRO A 87 -0.54 -20.64 -9.51
CA PRO A 87 -1.53 -21.71 -9.65
C PRO A 87 -2.35 -21.95 -8.37
N THR A 88 -1.77 -21.76 -7.19
CA THR A 88 -2.51 -21.85 -5.93
C THR A 88 -3.46 -20.68 -5.78
N LEU A 89 -2.99 -19.45 -6.02
CA LEU A 89 -3.82 -18.25 -5.94
C LEU A 89 -4.99 -18.27 -6.94
N GLU A 90 -4.76 -18.74 -8.16
CA GLU A 90 -5.80 -18.89 -9.18
C GLU A 90 -6.86 -19.91 -8.78
N ARG A 91 -6.44 -21.07 -8.24
CA ARG A 91 -7.38 -22.08 -7.71
C ARG A 91 -8.22 -21.52 -6.57
N GLU A 92 -7.61 -20.76 -5.67
CA GLU A 92 -8.33 -20.18 -4.53
C GLU A 92 -9.28 -19.07 -4.95
N ALA A 93 -8.86 -18.22 -5.88
CA ALA A 93 -9.73 -17.22 -6.48
C ALA A 93 -10.95 -17.88 -7.16
N ALA A 94 -10.73 -18.92 -7.96
CA ALA A 94 -11.81 -19.68 -8.61
C ALA A 94 -12.75 -20.31 -7.55
N ALA A 95 -12.19 -20.97 -6.54
CA ALA A 95 -12.97 -21.60 -5.48
C ALA A 95 -13.80 -20.59 -4.67
N VAL A 96 -13.28 -19.38 -4.42
CA VAL A 96 -14.05 -18.29 -3.80
C VAL A 96 -15.23 -17.91 -4.71
N VAL A 97 -14.98 -17.67 -5.99
CA VAL A 97 -16.04 -17.29 -6.94
C VAL A 97 -17.11 -18.38 -7.06
N ASP A 98 -16.73 -19.64 -7.27
CA ASP A 98 -17.65 -20.77 -7.42
C ASP A 98 -18.57 -20.92 -6.21
N ARG A 99 -18.03 -20.80 -4.99
CA ARG A 99 -18.82 -20.87 -3.76
C ARG A 99 -19.82 -19.72 -3.63
N LEU A 100 -19.46 -18.52 -4.10
CA LEU A 100 -20.33 -17.34 -3.98
C LEU A 100 -21.42 -17.33 -5.05
N LEU A 101 -21.15 -17.84 -6.25
CA LEU A 101 -22.15 -17.96 -7.32
C LEU A 101 -23.28 -18.95 -6.98
N ALA A 102 -23.03 -19.90 -6.08
CA ALA A 102 -24.07 -20.79 -5.56
C ALA A 102 -25.08 -20.10 -4.62
N ARG A 103 -24.86 -18.83 -4.27
CA ARG A 103 -25.71 -18.04 -3.38
C ARG A 103 -26.46 -16.99 -4.19
N GLU A 104 -27.69 -16.70 -3.79
CA GLU A 104 -28.47 -15.59 -4.36
C GLU A 104 -27.82 -14.22 -4.08
N SER A 105 -27.14 -14.10 -2.93
CA SER A 105 -26.41 -12.90 -2.52
C SER A 105 -25.28 -13.20 -1.53
N PHE A 106 -24.30 -12.30 -1.46
CA PHE A 106 -23.15 -12.36 -0.55
C PHE A 106 -22.61 -10.96 -0.23
N ASP A 107 -21.78 -10.85 0.81
CA ASP A 107 -21.11 -9.60 1.18
C ASP A 107 -19.80 -9.42 0.39
N GLY A 108 -19.71 -8.35 -0.41
CA GLY A 108 -18.53 -8.11 -1.26
C GLY A 108 -17.20 -7.93 -0.51
N ILE A 109 -17.22 -7.62 0.78
CA ILE A 109 -16.04 -7.48 1.62
C ILE A 109 -15.77 -8.76 2.41
N ALA A 110 -16.72 -9.16 3.25
CA ALA A 110 -16.56 -10.28 4.18
C ALA A 110 -16.48 -11.63 3.44
N ASP A 111 -17.23 -11.77 2.35
CA ASP A 111 -17.29 -13.03 1.61
C ASP A 111 -16.32 -13.07 0.42
N PHE A 112 -15.96 -11.91 -0.17
CA PHE A 112 -15.14 -11.85 -1.39
C PHE A 112 -13.77 -11.16 -1.20
N ALA A 113 -13.74 -9.84 -1.01
CA ALA A 113 -12.50 -9.05 -1.13
C ALA A 113 -11.40 -9.43 -0.11
N THR A 114 -11.78 -9.93 1.06
CA THR A 114 -10.83 -10.27 2.14
C THR A 114 -10.18 -11.64 1.97
N ARG A 115 -10.76 -12.55 1.17
CA ARG A 115 -10.33 -13.95 1.10
C ARG A 115 -8.96 -14.12 0.48
N LEU A 116 -8.80 -13.63 -0.75
CA LEU A 116 -7.58 -13.83 -1.53
C LEU A 116 -6.35 -13.12 -0.94
N PRO A 117 -6.43 -11.86 -0.44
CA PRO A 117 -5.28 -11.18 0.15
C PRO A 117 -4.68 -11.92 1.36
N VAL A 118 -5.52 -12.45 2.27
CA VAL A 118 -5.05 -13.19 3.45
C VAL A 118 -4.30 -14.45 3.03
N GLN A 119 -4.85 -15.18 2.07
CA GLN A 119 -4.25 -16.41 1.58
C GLN A 119 -2.96 -16.16 0.78
N ALA A 120 -2.91 -15.08 0.00
CA ALA A 120 -1.70 -14.67 -0.70
C ALA A 120 -0.56 -14.32 0.25
N VAL A 121 -0.85 -13.64 1.36
CA VAL A 121 0.18 -13.37 2.38
C VAL A 121 0.68 -14.66 3.02
N ALA A 122 -0.21 -15.59 3.38
CA ALA A 122 0.19 -16.88 3.95
C ALA A 122 1.13 -17.66 3.01
N GLU A 123 0.76 -17.78 1.73
CA GLU A 123 1.54 -18.49 0.71
C GLU A 123 2.93 -17.85 0.46
N LEU A 124 3.03 -16.53 0.53
CA LEU A 124 4.29 -15.81 0.27
C LEU A 124 5.23 -15.77 1.47
N VAL A 125 4.70 -15.93 2.69
CA VAL A 125 5.50 -15.99 3.92
C VAL A 125 5.97 -17.41 4.24
N GLY A 126 5.20 -18.43 3.83
CA GLY A 126 5.41 -19.83 4.18
C GLY A 126 4.60 -20.23 5.41
#